data_AF-A0A1Z4NN14-F1
#
_entry.id   AF-A0A1Z4NN14-F1
#
_cell.length_a   1.000
_cell.length_b   1.000
_cell.length_c   1.000
_cell.angle_alpha   90.00
_cell.angle_beta   90.00
_cell.angle_gamma   90.00
#
_symmetry.space_group_name_H-M   'P 1'
#
loop_
_entity.id
_entity.type
_entity.pdbx_description
1 polymer ?
#
loop_
_entity_poly.entity_id
_entity_poly.type
_entity_poly.pdbx_seq_one_letter_code
_entity_poly.pdbx_strand_id
1 'polypeptide(L)'
;MPVNLFDASYYRSANSDLQGLNDQEVQSHFQSEGLNAGRLFSPYVNLSFYRAANPDLGEFSNSQLYDHLSSTGIAEGRRFSPVIDLNFYRSANADLTNLSNEELFTHLVTSGVSEGRLFSTVFDVNYYLAVNPDVNHFYSGNRVEGLKHYTIYGLEEGRSATISFDVNSYRNSNRDLRRLSNRDLLNHFQISGLDEGRVATDKFNVRYYLENNPDLRNIGFNYRQAYEHFIQYGLKEGKNASHLITSDFAGNSLETAREIAISSNWTTIRDAVGGGDTGDIYRLSIGQEGTNLRVELNGLGANIDLQLLGSDGTVLATSLNPANGSEVIDIQALGTGTYYLQIYPGNSEAVSNYNLSFFTTLVAATSPSNQTTSITTESPSSSSQLHSFIRRVLDLTNAERTKAGLSPLKLNSQLTKAAQLHSEDMANSDYFSHRGYNGSSVGDRIYASGYKYTYAAENIAAGQTTPEEVVQAWMESPGHRKNILNSKYKEIGIGYYYLAHDTGEVNYNHYWTQNFGAA
;
A
#
# COMPACT_ATOMS: atom_id res chain seq x y z
N MET A 1 14.60 34.46 -9.31
CA MET A 1 16.00 34.09 -8.97
C MET A 1 16.14 32.59 -9.19
N PRO A 2 17.33 32.07 -9.55
CA PRO A 2 17.50 30.63 -9.73
C PRO A 2 17.08 29.84 -8.49
N VAL A 3 16.32 28.77 -8.69
CA VAL A 3 15.85 27.90 -7.61
C VAL A 3 16.83 26.75 -7.42
N ASN A 4 17.17 26.42 -6.17
CA ASN A 4 18.01 25.26 -5.89
C ASN A 4 17.21 23.97 -6.11
N LEU A 5 17.65 23.15 -7.06
CA LEU A 5 17.00 21.89 -7.40
C LEU A 5 17.69 20.67 -6.76
N PHE A 6 18.89 20.84 -6.21
CA PHE A 6 19.75 19.75 -5.73
C PHE A 6 19.54 19.46 -4.24
N ASP A 7 19.34 18.18 -3.91
CA ASP A 7 19.29 17.67 -2.54
C ASP A 7 20.46 16.70 -2.31
N ALA A 8 21.47 17.15 -1.57
CA ALA A 8 22.68 16.37 -1.28
C ALA A 8 22.38 15.07 -0.51
N SER A 9 21.40 15.11 0.41
CA SER A 9 21.01 13.94 1.21
C SER A 9 20.34 12.90 0.32
N TYR A 10 19.46 13.33 -0.56
CA TYR A 10 18.79 12.47 -1.52
C TYR A 10 19.77 11.90 -2.54
N TYR A 11 20.66 12.73 -3.07
CA TYR A 11 21.66 12.31 -4.06
C TYR A 11 22.55 11.19 -3.51
N ARG A 12 22.96 11.25 -2.24
CA ARG A 12 23.65 10.13 -1.58
C ARG A 12 22.77 8.89 -1.45
N SER A 13 21.55 9.04 -0.95
CA SER A 13 20.63 7.92 -0.73
C SER A 13 20.25 7.18 -2.01
N ALA A 14 20.10 7.90 -3.12
CA ALA A 14 19.76 7.33 -4.42
C ALA A 14 20.97 6.72 -5.16
N ASN A 15 22.20 7.06 -4.75
CA ASN A 15 23.44 6.65 -5.42
C ASN A 15 24.39 6.01 -4.41
N SER A 16 24.31 4.69 -4.26
CA SER A 16 24.99 3.93 -3.20
C SER A 16 26.51 4.10 -3.19
N ASP A 17 27.13 4.41 -4.34
CA ASP A 17 28.56 4.67 -4.48
C ASP A 17 29.01 5.98 -3.81
N LEU A 18 28.07 6.87 -3.42
CA LEU A 18 28.36 8.20 -2.87
C LEU A 18 28.16 8.30 -1.35
N GLN A 19 27.79 7.22 -0.67
CA GLN A 19 27.44 7.23 0.77
C GLN A 19 28.56 7.72 1.70
N GLY A 20 29.83 7.64 1.27
CA GLY A 20 30.99 8.10 2.05
C GLY A 20 31.37 9.58 1.84
N LEU A 21 30.72 10.30 0.93
CA LEU A 21 31.09 11.66 0.55
C LEU A 21 30.32 12.71 1.36
N ASN A 22 30.96 13.83 1.69
CA ASN A 22 30.31 14.99 2.33
C ASN A 22 29.50 15.84 1.33
N ASP A 23 28.72 16.82 1.82
CA ASP A 23 27.85 17.68 1.00
C ASP A 23 28.58 18.39 -0.15
N GLN A 24 29.79 18.90 0.10
CA GLN A 24 30.58 19.60 -0.91
C GLN A 24 31.13 18.64 -1.98
N GLU A 25 31.57 17.45 -1.56
CA GLU A 25 32.06 16.41 -2.46
C GLU A 25 30.93 15.89 -3.36
N VAL A 26 29.74 15.63 -2.81
CA VAL A 26 28.61 15.17 -3.62
C VAL A 26 28.06 16.24 -4.54
N GLN A 27 28.09 17.52 -4.14
CA GLN A 27 27.76 18.63 -5.03
C GLN A 27 28.75 18.73 -6.18
N SER A 28 30.04 18.58 -5.91
CA SER A 28 31.08 18.58 -6.93
C SER A 28 30.90 17.41 -7.90
N HIS A 29 30.68 16.20 -7.38
CA HIS A 29 30.41 15.00 -8.18
C HIS A 29 29.11 15.13 -9.02
N PHE A 30 28.07 15.73 -8.46
CA PHE A 30 26.83 16.00 -9.19
C PHE A 30 27.08 16.88 -10.43
N GLN A 31 27.85 17.95 -10.26
CA GLN A 31 28.16 18.89 -11.34
C GLN A 31 29.08 18.28 -12.40
N SER A 32 30.10 17.51 -12.02
CA SER A 32 31.07 16.95 -12.96
C SER A 32 30.57 15.71 -13.69
N GLU A 33 29.78 14.86 -13.02
CA GLU A 33 29.41 13.53 -13.52
C GLU A 33 27.91 13.25 -13.43
N GLY A 34 27.30 13.56 -12.28
CA GLY A 34 25.91 13.19 -11.97
C GLY A 34 24.87 13.71 -12.95
N LEU A 35 24.97 14.99 -13.30
CA LEU A 35 24.09 15.62 -14.28
C LEU A 35 24.14 14.91 -15.63
N ASN A 36 25.33 14.74 -16.19
CA ASN A 36 25.51 14.11 -17.50
C ASN A 36 25.08 12.63 -17.48
N ALA A 37 25.34 11.93 -16.38
CA ALA A 37 24.93 10.53 -16.19
C ALA A 37 23.41 10.36 -15.95
N GLY A 38 22.67 11.45 -15.71
CA GLY A 38 21.23 11.39 -15.44
C GLY A 38 20.88 10.74 -14.10
N ARG A 39 21.80 10.82 -13.12
CA ARG A 39 21.58 10.27 -11.78
C ARG A 39 20.44 11.01 -11.07
N LEU A 40 19.65 10.28 -10.27
CA LEU A 40 18.61 10.87 -9.43
C LEU A 40 19.24 11.77 -8.36
N PHE A 41 18.86 13.05 -8.32
CA PHE A 41 19.49 14.09 -7.47
C PHE A 41 18.53 14.90 -6.60
N SER A 42 17.23 14.67 -6.77
CA SER A 42 16.17 15.35 -6.04
C SER A 42 14.93 14.46 -5.99
N PRO A 43 14.20 14.40 -4.86
CA PRO A 43 12.89 13.76 -4.85
C PRO A 43 11.83 14.59 -5.60
N TYR A 44 12.13 15.85 -5.92
CA TYR A 44 11.20 16.80 -6.52
C TYR A 44 11.33 16.90 -8.03
N VAL A 45 12.52 16.64 -8.59
CA VAL A 45 12.86 16.94 -9.99
C VAL A 45 13.30 15.68 -10.73
N ASN A 46 12.80 15.50 -11.96
CA ASN A 46 13.25 14.45 -12.87
C ASN A 46 13.52 15.06 -14.26
N LEU A 47 14.81 15.18 -14.64
CA LEU A 47 15.19 15.82 -15.92
C LEU A 47 14.76 15.01 -17.15
N SER A 48 14.72 13.68 -17.05
CA SER A 48 14.21 12.84 -18.15
C SER A 48 12.73 13.09 -18.39
N PHE A 49 11.93 13.20 -17.33
CA PHE A 49 10.54 13.61 -17.42
C PHE A 49 10.41 15.06 -17.92
N TYR A 50 11.23 15.98 -17.41
CA TYR A 50 11.22 17.38 -17.84
C TYR A 50 11.45 17.52 -19.35
N ARG A 51 12.41 16.78 -19.91
CA ARG A 51 12.62 16.71 -21.36
C ARG A 51 11.41 16.14 -22.07
N ALA A 52 10.87 15.02 -21.61
CA ALA A 52 9.77 14.31 -22.27
C ALA A 52 8.45 15.10 -22.26
N ALA A 53 8.18 15.84 -21.18
CA ALA A 53 6.96 16.62 -21.01
C ALA A 53 7.00 17.99 -21.72
N ASN A 54 8.18 18.44 -22.17
CA ASN A 54 8.39 19.74 -22.80
C ASN A 54 9.15 19.56 -24.13
N PRO A 55 8.44 19.31 -25.24
CA PRO A 55 9.05 18.92 -26.52
C PRO A 55 10.07 19.93 -27.08
N ASP A 56 9.93 21.21 -26.75
CA ASP A 56 10.88 22.28 -27.12
C ASP A 56 12.28 22.08 -26.51
N LEU A 57 12.40 21.26 -25.46
CA LEU A 57 13.65 20.96 -24.77
C LEU A 57 14.26 19.61 -25.20
N GLY A 58 13.72 18.94 -26.22
CA GLY A 58 14.11 17.58 -26.62
C GLY A 58 15.61 17.39 -26.88
N GLU A 59 16.26 18.42 -27.45
CA GLU A 59 17.70 18.40 -27.80
C GLU A 59 18.62 18.87 -26.65
N PHE A 60 18.06 19.28 -25.51
CA PHE A 60 18.86 19.80 -24.40
C PHE A 60 19.58 18.65 -23.68
N SER A 61 20.88 18.86 -23.40
CA SER A 61 21.64 18.01 -22.48
C SER A 61 21.09 18.11 -21.06
N ASN A 62 21.42 17.16 -20.18
CA ASN A 62 20.97 17.20 -18.79
C ASN A 62 21.46 18.46 -18.05
N SER A 63 22.66 18.97 -18.36
CA SER A 63 23.14 20.24 -17.80
C SER A 63 22.30 21.42 -18.28
N GLN A 64 22.00 21.50 -19.57
CA GLN A 64 21.15 22.55 -20.13
C GLN A 64 19.73 22.50 -19.56
N LEU A 65 19.18 21.30 -19.35
CA LEU A 65 17.87 21.12 -18.71
C LEU A 65 17.88 21.59 -17.26
N TYR A 66 18.93 21.26 -16.50
CA TYR A 66 19.06 21.70 -15.10
C TYR A 66 19.13 23.23 -15.02
N ASP A 67 19.99 23.85 -15.84
CA ASP A 67 20.16 25.30 -15.88
C ASP A 67 18.87 26.00 -16.32
N HIS A 68 18.20 25.48 -17.35
CA HIS A 68 16.94 26.00 -17.83
C HIS A 68 15.84 25.88 -16.75
N LEU A 69 15.67 24.71 -16.14
CA LEU A 69 14.68 24.51 -15.09
C LEU A 69 14.90 25.44 -13.90
N SER A 70 16.14 25.53 -13.42
CA SER A 70 16.51 26.35 -12.25
C SER A 70 16.29 27.85 -12.51
N SER A 71 16.65 28.33 -13.70
CA SER A 71 16.61 29.75 -14.03
C SER A 71 15.24 30.27 -14.48
N THR A 72 14.46 29.44 -15.19
CA THR A 72 13.26 29.87 -15.91
C THR A 72 12.13 28.84 -15.89
N GLY A 73 12.43 27.55 -16.02
CA GLY A 73 11.40 26.51 -16.16
C GLY A 73 10.41 26.42 -14.99
N ILE A 74 10.87 26.61 -13.74
CA ILE A 74 9.97 26.68 -12.59
C ILE A 74 9.05 27.91 -12.71
N ALA A 75 9.62 29.09 -13.00
CA ALA A 75 8.87 30.34 -13.16
C ALA A 75 7.78 30.23 -14.24
N GLU A 76 8.12 29.59 -15.37
CA GLU A 76 7.21 29.32 -16.48
C GLU A 76 6.10 28.30 -16.16
N GLY A 77 6.17 27.60 -15.01
CA GLY A 77 5.19 26.58 -14.64
C GLY A 77 5.32 25.30 -15.48
N ARG A 78 6.52 25.02 -16.01
CA ARG A 78 6.76 23.83 -16.83
C ARG A 78 6.60 22.55 -16.00
N ARG A 79 6.25 21.45 -16.65
CA ARG A 79 6.11 20.15 -15.99
C ARG A 79 7.48 19.49 -15.86
N PHE A 80 8.04 19.42 -14.65
CA PHE A 80 9.41 18.96 -14.40
C PHE A 80 9.51 17.68 -13.55
N SER A 81 8.37 17.15 -13.10
CA SER A 81 8.30 15.99 -12.24
C SER A 81 7.07 15.15 -12.54
N PRO A 82 7.19 13.81 -12.54
CA PRO A 82 6.02 12.96 -12.60
C PRO A 82 5.27 12.89 -11.26
N VAL A 83 5.86 13.38 -10.17
CA VAL A 83 5.29 13.31 -8.81
C VAL A 83 4.85 14.69 -8.31
N ILE A 84 5.49 15.78 -8.75
CA ILE A 84 5.17 17.14 -8.30
C ILE A 84 4.36 17.91 -9.36
N ASP A 85 3.25 18.51 -8.95
CA ASP A 85 2.46 19.42 -9.78
C ASP A 85 2.20 20.73 -9.01
N LEU A 86 2.89 21.82 -9.39
CA LEU A 86 2.76 23.11 -8.72
C LEU A 86 1.40 23.80 -8.97
N ASN A 87 0.74 23.52 -10.10
CA ASN A 87 -0.58 24.07 -10.37
C ASN A 87 -1.62 23.42 -9.46
N PHE A 88 -1.56 22.09 -9.35
CA PHE A 88 -2.39 21.35 -8.40
C PHE A 88 -2.06 21.75 -6.96
N TYR A 89 -0.78 21.92 -6.61
CA TYR A 89 -0.38 22.37 -5.29
C TYR A 89 -0.99 23.72 -4.93
N ARG A 90 -0.97 24.69 -5.87
CA ARG A 90 -1.63 25.99 -5.70
C ARG A 90 -3.14 25.84 -5.52
N SER A 91 -3.81 25.04 -6.35
CA SER A 91 -5.27 24.94 -6.32
C SER A 91 -5.79 24.20 -5.08
N ALA A 92 -5.08 23.15 -4.64
CA ALA A 92 -5.48 22.34 -3.51
C ALA A 92 -5.23 23.02 -2.14
N ASN A 93 -4.50 24.13 -2.11
CA ASN A 93 -4.10 24.82 -0.89
C ASN A 93 -4.44 26.32 -0.99
N ALA A 94 -5.60 26.70 -0.46
CA ALA A 94 -6.19 28.03 -0.66
C ALA A 94 -5.28 29.20 -0.23
N ASP A 95 -4.45 29.00 0.79
CA ASP A 95 -3.49 29.99 1.31
C ASP A 95 -2.30 30.24 0.36
N LEU A 96 -2.06 29.36 -0.62
CA LEU A 96 -0.93 29.45 -1.55
C LEU A 96 -1.29 30.11 -2.89
N THR A 97 -2.54 30.51 -3.08
CA THR A 97 -3.10 30.99 -4.36
C THR A 97 -2.35 32.17 -4.98
N ASN A 98 -1.75 33.04 -4.14
CA ASN A 98 -1.04 34.24 -4.59
C ASN A 98 0.48 34.05 -4.78
N LEU A 99 1.02 32.86 -4.49
CA LEU A 99 2.45 32.60 -4.62
C LEU A 99 2.86 32.38 -6.09
N SER A 100 4.00 32.95 -6.47
CA SER A 100 4.70 32.64 -7.71
C SER A 100 5.10 31.16 -7.76
N ASN A 101 5.42 30.65 -8.94
CA ASN A 101 5.82 29.23 -9.08
C ASN A 101 7.12 28.92 -8.31
N GLU A 102 8.06 29.87 -8.27
CA GLU A 102 9.31 29.72 -7.49
C GLU A 102 9.06 29.73 -5.98
N GLU A 103 8.15 30.57 -5.50
CA GLU A 103 7.72 30.59 -4.10
C GLU A 103 6.97 29.31 -3.73
N LEU A 104 6.10 28.80 -4.62
CA LEU A 104 5.42 27.52 -4.43
C LEU A 104 6.40 26.36 -4.34
N PHE A 105 7.37 26.30 -5.26
CA PHE A 105 8.39 25.25 -5.22
C PHE A 105 9.19 25.33 -3.92
N THR A 106 9.62 26.53 -3.53
CA THR A 106 10.37 26.76 -2.30
C THR A 106 9.55 26.33 -1.09
N HIS A 107 8.30 26.79 -0.99
CA HIS A 107 7.39 26.42 0.09
C HIS A 107 7.16 24.91 0.15
N LEU A 108 6.95 24.25 -0.99
CA LEU A 108 6.77 22.80 -1.05
C LEU A 108 7.98 22.06 -0.44
N VAL A 109 9.19 22.46 -0.84
CA VAL A 109 10.45 21.86 -0.39
C VAL A 109 10.72 22.13 1.09
N THR A 110 10.46 23.34 1.58
CA THR A 110 10.79 23.72 2.97
C THR A 110 9.72 23.32 3.98
N SER A 111 8.45 23.25 3.56
CA SER A 111 7.31 23.19 4.47
C SER A 111 6.20 22.26 3.99
N GLY A 112 5.82 22.35 2.71
CA GLY A 112 4.63 21.70 2.17
C GLY A 112 4.58 20.19 2.36
N VAL A 113 5.70 19.49 2.09
CA VAL A 113 5.77 18.04 2.31
C VAL A 113 5.72 17.70 3.79
N SER A 114 6.45 18.42 4.65
CA SER A 114 6.44 18.18 6.10
C SER A 114 5.08 18.47 6.75
N GLU A 115 4.31 19.41 6.19
CA GLU A 115 2.94 19.72 6.60
C GLU A 115 1.93 18.68 6.08
N GLY A 116 2.33 17.82 5.15
CA GLY A 116 1.45 16.81 4.55
C GLY A 116 0.41 17.38 3.60
N ARG A 117 0.73 18.51 2.94
CA ARG A 117 -0.15 19.14 1.96
C ARG A 117 -0.27 18.30 0.69
N LEU A 118 -1.43 18.41 0.02
CA LEU A 118 -1.66 17.79 -1.28
C LEU A 118 -0.96 18.61 -2.37
N PHE A 119 -0.05 17.98 -3.14
CA PHE A 119 0.71 18.62 -4.22
C PHE A 119 0.77 17.77 -5.51
N SER A 120 0.02 16.66 -5.53
CA SER A 120 -0.01 15.73 -6.65
C SER A 120 -1.30 14.92 -6.66
N THR A 121 -1.73 14.54 -7.86
CA THR A 121 -2.79 13.54 -8.02
C THR A 121 -2.27 12.11 -7.84
N VAL A 122 -0.98 11.88 -8.11
CA VAL A 122 -0.36 10.53 -8.11
C VAL A 122 0.44 10.21 -6.86
N PHE A 123 0.54 11.15 -5.92
CA PHE A 123 1.25 10.94 -4.67
C PHE A 123 0.67 11.79 -3.55
N ASP A 124 0.25 11.14 -2.47
CA ASP A 124 -0.10 11.75 -1.20
C ASP A 124 0.79 11.11 -0.13
N VAL A 125 1.64 11.92 0.49
CA VAL A 125 2.58 11.44 1.49
C VAL A 125 1.90 10.82 2.72
N ASN A 126 0.73 11.33 3.12
CA ASN A 126 -0.01 10.79 4.25
C ASN A 126 -0.60 9.43 3.89
N TYR A 127 -1.19 9.30 2.70
CA TYR A 127 -1.65 8.01 2.19
C TYR A 127 -0.49 7.02 2.06
N TYR A 128 0.62 7.45 1.47
CA TYR A 128 1.79 6.59 1.24
C TYR A 128 2.34 6.03 2.55
N LEU A 129 2.55 6.85 3.58
CA LEU A 129 3.00 6.38 4.88
C LEU A 129 1.95 5.50 5.58
N ALA A 130 0.66 5.78 5.41
CA ALA A 130 -0.40 4.99 6.01
C ALA A 130 -0.48 3.57 5.43
N VAL A 131 -0.37 3.42 4.11
CA VAL A 131 -0.45 2.10 3.45
C VAL A 131 0.89 1.37 3.39
N ASN A 132 1.98 2.02 3.82
CA ASN A 132 3.32 1.45 3.93
C ASN A 132 3.85 1.61 5.37
N PRO A 133 3.28 0.85 6.34
CA PRO A 133 3.61 1.00 7.75
C PRO A 133 5.07 0.68 8.08
N ASP A 134 5.75 -0.13 7.26
CA ASP A 134 7.19 -0.40 7.35
C ASP A 134 8.01 0.88 7.11
N VAL A 135 7.66 1.65 6.07
CA VAL A 135 8.29 2.95 5.75
C VAL A 135 7.97 3.96 6.85
N ASN A 136 6.71 4.02 7.25
CA ASN A 136 6.24 4.90 8.31
C ASN A 136 6.97 4.64 9.64
N HIS A 137 7.13 3.37 10.01
CA HIS A 137 7.86 2.97 11.22
C HIS A 137 9.34 3.31 11.10
N PHE A 138 9.99 2.94 9.99
CA PHE A 138 11.43 3.16 9.79
C PHE A 138 11.80 4.65 9.86
N TYR A 139 10.97 5.52 9.27
CA TYR A 139 11.20 6.97 9.27
C TYR A 139 10.43 7.73 10.34
N SER A 140 9.79 7.04 11.29
CA SER A 140 9.02 7.65 12.39
C SER A 140 7.98 8.69 11.93
N GLY A 141 7.26 8.39 10.84
CA GLY A 141 6.26 9.32 10.27
C GLY A 141 6.83 10.54 9.57
N ASN A 142 8.14 10.61 9.33
CA ASN A 142 8.72 11.73 8.59
C ASN A 142 8.26 11.73 7.13
N ARG A 143 7.41 12.70 6.79
CA ARG A 143 6.82 12.88 5.46
C ARG A 143 7.86 13.16 4.37
N VAL A 144 8.88 13.95 4.67
CA VAL A 144 9.96 14.24 3.70
C VAL A 144 10.68 12.95 3.33
N GLU A 145 11.00 12.12 4.32
CA GLU A 145 11.62 10.81 4.07
C GLU A 145 10.66 9.83 3.38
N GLY A 146 9.35 9.92 3.63
CA GLY A 146 8.34 9.17 2.86
C GLY A 146 8.37 9.49 1.36
N LEU A 147 8.44 10.77 0.99
CA LEU A 147 8.59 11.17 -0.42
C LEU A 147 9.92 10.69 -1.02
N LYS A 148 11.03 10.80 -0.28
CA LYS A 148 12.33 10.28 -0.73
C LYS A 148 12.27 8.77 -0.96
N HIS A 149 11.70 8.03 -0.01
CA HIS A 149 11.56 6.57 -0.11
C HIS A 149 10.74 6.17 -1.34
N TYR A 150 9.60 6.83 -1.59
CA TYR A 150 8.79 6.53 -2.77
C TYR A 150 9.54 6.73 -4.09
N THR A 151 10.25 7.86 -4.22
CA THR A 151 10.95 8.22 -5.47
C THR A 151 12.21 7.39 -5.71
N ILE A 152 12.86 6.89 -4.66
CA ILE A 152 14.04 6.01 -4.77
C ILE A 152 13.60 4.56 -4.98
N TYR A 153 12.71 4.05 -4.12
CA TYR A 153 12.35 2.63 -4.02
C TYR A 153 10.88 2.36 -4.31
N GLY A 154 9.97 3.09 -3.66
CA GLY A 154 8.57 2.70 -3.57
C GLY A 154 7.85 2.54 -4.91
N LEU A 155 8.10 3.42 -5.87
CA LEU A 155 7.53 3.29 -7.22
C LEU A 155 7.98 2.01 -7.93
N GLU A 156 9.27 1.67 -7.85
CA GLU A 156 9.81 0.45 -8.48
C GLU A 156 9.35 -0.82 -7.77
N GLU A 157 9.13 -0.75 -6.45
CA GLU A 157 8.52 -1.81 -5.67
C GLU A 157 7.03 -1.99 -5.95
N GLY A 158 6.41 -1.05 -6.69
CA GLY A 158 4.99 -1.09 -7.03
C GLY A 158 4.08 -0.68 -5.87
N ARG A 159 4.59 0.10 -4.90
CA ARG A 159 3.81 0.59 -3.76
C ARG A 159 2.85 1.69 -4.20
N SER A 160 1.57 1.52 -3.85
CA SER A 160 0.54 2.54 -4.06
C SER A 160 0.83 3.76 -3.18
N ALA A 161 0.71 4.95 -3.76
CA ALA A 161 0.97 6.22 -3.07
C ALA A 161 -0.17 7.22 -3.15
N THR A 162 -1.30 6.85 -3.77
CA THR A 162 -2.53 7.62 -3.82
C THR A 162 -3.70 6.67 -4.09
N ILE A 163 -4.93 7.15 -3.92
CA ILE A 163 -6.13 6.40 -4.31
C ILE A 163 -6.41 6.46 -5.82
N SER A 164 -5.90 7.46 -6.56
CA SER A 164 -6.25 7.66 -7.98
C SER A 164 -5.27 7.03 -8.98
N PHE A 165 -4.14 6.49 -8.50
CA PHE A 165 -3.13 5.87 -9.34
C PHE A 165 -2.44 4.71 -8.62
N ASP A 166 -2.39 3.57 -9.27
CA ASP A 166 -1.59 2.42 -8.88
C ASP A 166 -0.81 1.89 -10.09
N VAL A 167 0.52 1.79 -9.97
CA VAL A 167 1.38 1.49 -11.12
C VAL A 167 1.15 0.08 -11.68
N ASN A 168 0.83 -0.88 -10.83
CA ASN A 168 0.56 -2.27 -11.23
C ASN A 168 -0.81 -2.36 -11.93
N SER A 169 -1.82 -1.68 -11.40
CA SER A 169 -3.15 -1.58 -11.99
C SER A 169 -3.11 -0.87 -13.34
N TYR A 170 -2.35 0.23 -13.44
CA TYR A 170 -2.14 0.94 -14.70
C TYR A 170 -1.47 0.06 -15.76
N ARG A 171 -0.46 -0.71 -15.38
CA ARG A 171 0.19 -1.71 -16.24
C ARG A 171 -0.80 -2.76 -16.75
N ASN A 172 -1.60 -3.32 -15.85
CA ASN A 172 -2.47 -4.46 -16.15
C ASN A 172 -3.65 -4.06 -17.04
N SER A 173 -4.21 -2.88 -16.78
CA SER A 173 -5.34 -2.29 -17.50
C SER A 173 -4.98 -1.80 -18.89
N ASN A 174 -3.70 -1.43 -19.12
CA ASN A 174 -3.24 -0.84 -20.38
C ASN A 174 -2.24 -1.78 -21.07
N ARG A 175 -2.77 -2.70 -21.88
CA ARG A 175 -2.01 -3.82 -22.48
C ARG A 175 -0.79 -3.35 -23.30
N ASP A 176 -0.90 -2.21 -23.96
CA ASP A 176 0.15 -1.56 -24.73
C ASP A 176 1.37 -1.15 -23.88
N LEU A 177 1.18 -0.95 -22.58
CA LEU A 177 2.20 -0.44 -21.67
C LEU A 177 2.88 -1.53 -20.82
N ARG A 178 2.46 -2.80 -20.93
CA ARG A 178 2.88 -3.90 -20.02
C ARG A 178 4.39 -4.12 -19.93
N ARG A 179 5.16 -3.71 -20.94
CA ARG A 179 6.62 -3.87 -21.00
C ARG A 179 7.42 -2.68 -20.45
N LEU A 180 6.76 -1.56 -20.13
CA LEU A 180 7.42 -0.36 -19.61
C LEU A 180 7.93 -0.55 -18.18
N SER A 181 8.97 0.16 -17.76
CA SER A 181 9.35 0.17 -16.33
C SER A 181 8.27 0.87 -15.49
N ASN A 182 8.29 0.74 -14.16
CA ASN A 182 7.33 1.46 -13.31
C ASN A 182 7.50 2.99 -13.43
N ARG A 183 8.74 3.47 -13.58
CA ARG A 183 9.04 4.88 -13.88
C ARG A 183 8.45 5.33 -15.21
N ASP A 184 8.61 4.54 -16.27
CA ASP A 184 8.07 4.88 -17.59
C ASP A 184 6.53 4.86 -17.60
N LEU A 185 5.91 3.97 -16.81
CA LEU A 185 4.45 3.96 -16.64
C LEU A 185 3.94 5.22 -15.95
N LEU A 186 4.59 5.65 -14.87
CA LEU A 186 4.20 6.89 -14.19
C LEU A 186 4.41 8.11 -15.11
N ASN A 187 5.53 8.15 -15.85
CA ASN A 187 5.79 9.19 -16.84
C ASN A 187 4.71 9.20 -17.93
N HIS A 188 4.38 8.04 -18.50
CA HIS A 188 3.33 7.92 -19.51
C HIS A 188 1.98 8.38 -18.97
N PHE A 189 1.61 7.96 -17.76
CA PHE A 189 0.35 8.38 -17.14
C PHE A 189 0.26 9.90 -17.00
N GLN A 190 1.34 10.51 -16.50
CA GLN A 190 1.42 11.95 -16.35
C GLN A 190 1.41 12.68 -17.70
N ILE A 191 2.20 12.25 -18.67
CA ILE A 191 2.36 12.96 -19.96
C ILE A 191 1.12 12.82 -20.84
N SER A 192 0.54 11.62 -20.91
CA SER A 192 -0.54 11.30 -21.86
C SER A 192 -1.73 10.61 -21.18
N GLY A 193 -1.49 9.71 -20.23
CA GLY A 193 -2.54 8.82 -19.71
C GLY A 193 -3.71 9.53 -19.04
N LEU A 194 -3.44 10.61 -18.31
CA LEU A 194 -4.47 11.48 -17.73
C LEU A 194 -5.34 12.09 -18.83
N ASP A 195 -4.74 12.63 -19.88
CA ASP A 195 -5.45 13.31 -20.97
C ASP A 195 -6.15 12.33 -21.93
N GLU A 196 -5.67 11.09 -22.00
CA GLU A 196 -6.33 9.97 -22.70
C GLU A 196 -7.51 9.36 -21.91
N GLY A 197 -7.60 9.64 -20.61
CA GLY A 197 -8.57 9.02 -19.71
C GLY A 197 -8.29 7.53 -19.46
N ARG A 198 -7.01 7.15 -19.38
CA ARG A 198 -6.58 5.77 -19.14
C ARG A 198 -6.91 5.36 -17.70
N VAL A 199 -7.36 4.12 -17.52
CA VAL A 199 -7.68 3.57 -16.20
C VAL A 199 -6.38 3.28 -15.46
N ALA A 200 -6.20 3.91 -14.28
CA ALA A 200 -5.01 3.79 -13.46
C ALA A 200 -5.19 3.01 -12.16
N THR A 201 -6.42 2.74 -11.77
CA THR A 201 -6.78 1.93 -10.61
C THR A 201 -8.25 1.57 -10.71
N ASP A 202 -8.61 0.45 -10.12
CA ASP A 202 -9.96 0.02 -9.81
C ASP A 202 -10.73 1.01 -8.91
N LYS A 203 -10.00 1.75 -8.06
CA LYS A 203 -10.57 2.72 -7.11
C LYS A 203 -11.01 4.05 -7.74
N PHE A 204 -10.58 4.33 -8.96
CA PHE A 204 -10.96 5.55 -9.67
C PHE A 204 -10.88 5.36 -11.18
N ASN A 205 -12.03 5.49 -11.84
CA ASN A 205 -12.15 5.47 -13.29
C ASN A 205 -12.69 6.83 -13.75
N VAL A 206 -11.82 7.64 -14.34
CA VAL A 206 -12.15 9.02 -14.71
C VAL A 206 -13.30 9.14 -15.73
N ARG A 207 -13.46 8.14 -16.61
CA ARG A 207 -14.56 8.14 -17.58
C ARG A 207 -15.88 7.91 -16.87
N TYR A 208 -15.91 6.89 -16.01
CA TYR A 208 -17.06 6.62 -15.16
C TYR A 208 -17.38 7.82 -14.27
N TYR A 209 -16.37 8.46 -13.70
CA TYR A 209 -16.52 9.63 -12.85
C TYR A 209 -17.21 10.79 -13.58
N LEU A 210 -16.80 11.12 -14.80
CA LEU A 210 -17.45 12.17 -15.59
C LEU A 210 -18.85 11.75 -16.09
N GLU A 211 -19.05 10.47 -16.40
CA GLU A 211 -20.34 9.95 -16.86
C GLU A 211 -21.41 9.97 -15.75
N ASN A 212 -20.99 9.72 -14.50
CA ASN A 212 -21.89 9.57 -13.34
C ASN A 212 -21.95 10.79 -12.43
N ASN A 213 -21.26 11.87 -12.79
CA ASN A 213 -21.35 13.17 -12.10
C ASN A 213 -21.65 14.28 -13.13
N PRO A 214 -22.92 14.41 -13.57
CA PRO A 214 -23.29 15.27 -14.70
C PRO A 214 -22.96 16.75 -14.50
N ASP A 215 -22.90 17.23 -13.26
CA ASP A 215 -22.50 18.59 -12.93
C ASP A 215 -21.08 18.90 -13.41
N LEU A 216 -20.15 17.96 -13.21
CA LEU A 216 -18.76 18.08 -13.69
C LEU A 216 -18.67 17.98 -15.22
N ARG A 217 -19.49 17.12 -15.82
CA ARG A 217 -19.59 17.00 -17.28
C ARG A 217 -20.15 18.27 -17.92
N ASN A 218 -21.15 18.89 -17.30
CA ASN A 218 -21.84 20.06 -17.83
C ASN A 218 -20.97 21.31 -17.81
N ILE A 219 -20.04 21.43 -16.87
CA ILE A 219 -19.01 22.48 -16.86
C ILE A 219 -17.82 22.16 -17.76
N GLY A 220 -17.83 21.01 -18.45
CA GLY A 220 -16.88 20.67 -19.51
C GLY A 220 -15.51 20.22 -19.01
N PHE A 221 -15.43 19.60 -17.83
CA PHE A 221 -14.16 19.08 -17.32
C PHE A 221 -13.53 18.08 -18.28
N ASN A 222 -12.23 18.27 -18.55
CA ASN A 222 -11.41 17.24 -19.15
C ASN A 222 -11.01 16.18 -18.10
N TYR A 223 -10.42 15.08 -18.54
CA TYR A 223 -10.04 13.99 -17.65
C TYR A 223 -9.02 14.40 -16.58
N ARG A 224 -8.05 15.26 -16.90
CA ARG A 224 -7.09 15.78 -15.92
C ARG A 224 -7.78 16.59 -14.83
N GLN A 225 -8.65 17.53 -15.22
CA GLN A 225 -9.45 18.31 -14.28
C GLN A 225 -10.35 17.41 -13.42
N ALA A 226 -10.88 16.33 -13.99
CA ALA A 226 -11.66 15.35 -13.24
C ALA A 226 -10.82 14.57 -12.20
N TYR A 227 -9.59 14.20 -12.53
CA TYR A 227 -8.63 13.62 -11.55
C TYR A 227 -8.31 14.60 -10.42
N GLU A 228 -8.03 15.85 -10.76
CA GLU A 228 -7.72 16.90 -9.79
C GLU A 228 -8.92 17.17 -8.88
N HIS A 229 -10.11 17.27 -9.46
CA HIS A 229 -11.36 17.43 -8.73
C HIS A 229 -11.64 16.25 -7.81
N PHE A 230 -11.46 15.01 -8.28
CA PHE A 230 -11.70 13.83 -7.45
C PHE A 230 -10.88 13.86 -6.15
N ILE A 231 -9.59 14.18 -6.26
CA ILE A 231 -8.68 14.25 -5.11
C ILE A 231 -8.99 15.45 -4.20
N GLN A 232 -9.37 16.60 -4.76
CA GLN A 232 -9.62 17.82 -3.97
C GLN A 232 -11.02 17.82 -3.30
N TYR A 233 -12.04 17.35 -4.03
CA TYR A 233 -13.45 17.54 -3.70
C TYR A 233 -14.27 16.27 -3.89
N GLY A 234 -13.96 15.42 -4.87
CA GLY A 234 -14.84 14.30 -5.23
C GLY A 234 -15.08 13.29 -4.11
N LEU A 235 -14.04 12.98 -3.32
CA LEU A 235 -14.19 12.19 -2.10
C LEU A 235 -15.10 12.90 -1.09
N LYS A 236 -14.93 14.22 -0.93
CA LYS A 236 -15.75 15.06 -0.03
C LYS A 236 -17.22 15.08 -0.40
N GLU A 237 -17.49 15.09 -1.69
CA GLU A 237 -18.82 15.26 -2.26
C GLU A 237 -19.55 13.94 -2.49
N GLY A 238 -18.96 12.80 -2.08
CA GLY A 238 -19.54 11.47 -2.28
C GLY A 238 -19.71 11.11 -3.77
N LYS A 239 -18.88 11.67 -4.65
CA LYS A 239 -19.02 11.53 -6.11
C LYS A 239 -18.68 10.11 -6.55
N ASN A 240 -19.47 9.56 -7.48
CA ASN A 240 -19.31 8.18 -7.96
C ASN A 240 -18.00 7.98 -8.74
N ALA A 241 -17.03 7.28 -8.13
CA ALA A 241 -15.63 7.20 -8.58
C ALA A 241 -15.30 6.09 -9.59
N SER A 242 -15.99 4.94 -9.56
CA SER A 242 -15.76 3.83 -10.49
C SER A 242 -16.95 2.85 -10.55
N HIS A 243 -16.96 1.93 -11.52
CA HIS A 243 -17.99 0.87 -11.62
C HIS A 243 -18.01 -0.09 -10.42
N LEU A 244 -16.92 -0.14 -9.64
CA LEU A 244 -16.81 -0.93 -8.41
C LEU A 244 -17.15 -0.10 -7.16
N ILE A 245 -17.42 1.20 -7.33
CA ILE A 245 -17.65 2.17 -6.26
C ILE A 245 -18.94 2.94 -6.58
N THR A 246 -20.06 2.46 -6.02
CA THR A 246 -21.32 3.21 -5.92
C THR A 246 -21.54 3.58 -4.46
N SER A 247 -21.49 4.87 -4.14
CA SER A 247 -21.66 5.50 -2.81
C SER A 247 -20.71 5.07 -1.68
N ASP A 248 -20.32 6.06 -0.89
CA ASP A 248 -19.69 6.06 0.43
C ASP A 248 -18.90 4.81 0.85
N PHE A 249 -17.59 4.98 1.00
CA PHE A 249 -16.69 3.90 1.40
C PHE A 249 -17.02 3.36 2.79
N ALA A 250 -17.67 4.12 3.67
CA ALA A 250 -17.93 3.76 5.06
C ALA A 250 -19.43 3.85 5.40
N GLY A 251 -20.25 2.95 4.85
CA GLY A 251 -21.72 3.04 4.92
C GLY A 251 -22.37 3.49 6.25
N ASN A 252 -23.55 4.09 6.14
CA ASN A 252 -24.14 4.95 7.18
C ASN A 252 -24.92 4.18 8.27
N SER A 253 -24.80 2.86 8.30
CA SER A 253 -25.49 1.98 9.25
C SER A 253 -24.58 0.83 9.66
N LEU A 254 -24.83 0.22 10.82
CA LEU A 254 -24.05 -0.93 11.30
C LEU A 254 -24.03 -2.09 10.30
N GLU A 255 -25.12 -2.27 9.53
CA GLU A 255 -25.25 -3.30 8.51
C GLU A 255 -24.39 -3.01 7.27
N THR A 256 -24.27 -1.73 6.90
CA THR A 256 -23.50 -1.27 5.74
C THR A 256 -22.08 -0.84 6.09
N ALA A 257 -21.70 -0.96 7.36
CA ALA A 257 -20.42 -0.53 7.88
C ALA A 257 -19.25 -1.20 7.15
N ARG A 258 -18.25 -0.38 6.81
CA ARG A 258 -17.05 -0.82 6.11
C ARG A 258 -16.12 -1.57 7.05
N GLU A 259 -15.74 -2.78 6.65
CA GLU A 259 -14.79 -3.56 7.42
C GLU A 259 -13.37 -2.96 7.36
N ILE A 260 -12.74 -2.79 8.51
CA ILE A 260 -11.39 -2.29 8.67
C ILE A 260 -10.55 -3.27 9.49
N ALA A 261 -9.35 -3.55 8.99
CA ALA A 261 -8.39 -4.39 9.69
C ALA A 261 -7.63 -3.57 10.73
N ILE A 262 -7.61 -4.05 11.97
CA ILE A 262 -6.82 -3.46 13.05
C ILE A 262 -5.39 -4.03 13.06
N SER A 263 -4.43 -3.20 13.45
CA SER A 263 -3.03 -3.61 13.56
C SER A 263 -2.33 -2.86 14.69
N SER A 264 -1.14 -3.30 15.08
CA SER A 264 -0.30 -2.59 16.05
C SER A 264 0.40 -1.34 15.50
N ASN A 265 0.22 -1.06 14.20
CA ASN A 265 0.70 0.14 13.55
C ASN A 265 -0.48 1.06 13.23
N TRP A 266 -0.20 2.36 13.19
CA TRP A 266 -1.15 3.35 12.73
C TRP A 266 -1.60 3.02 11.30
N THR A 267 -2.89 2.84 11.14
CA THR A 267 -3.60 2.72 9.87
C THR A 267 -4.41 3.98 9.70
N THR A 268 -4.30 4.67 8.55
CA THR A 268 -5.08 5.88 8.27
C THR A 268 -5.96 5.67 7.05
N ILE A 269 -7.25 5.94 7.21
CA ILE A 269 -8.24 5.96 6.13
C ILE A 269 -8.65 7.41 5.89
N ARG A 270 -8.83 7.79 4.63
CA ARG A 270 -9.44 9.07 4.26
C ARG A 270 -10.85 8.83 3.76
N ASP A 271 -11.76 9.63 4.28
CA ASP A 271 -13.15 9.71 3.83
C ASP A 271 -13.70 11.10 4.12
N ALA A 272 -15.00 11.29 3.94
CA ALA A 272 -15.66 12.55 4.24
C ALA A 272 -17.09 12.35 4.69
N VAL A 273 -17.54 13.23 5.60
CA VAL A 273 -18.92 13.28 6.04
C VAL A 273 -19.56 14.66 5.86
N GLY A 274 -20.88 14.67 5.75
CA GLY A 274 -21.70 15.86 5.54
C GLY A 274 -22.15 16.06 4.09
N GLY A 275 -22.89 17.12 3.80
CA GLY A 275 -23.31 17.44 2.42
C GLY A 275 -24.33 16.45 1.82
N GLY A 276 -25.01 15.66 2.66
CA GLY A 276 -25.95 14.61 2.23
C GLY A 276 -25.56 13.24 2.79
N ASP A 277 -24.28 13.03 3.07
CA ASP A 277 -23.84 11.95 3.96
C ASP A 277 -24.08 12.35 5.43
N THR A 278 -24.71 11.44 6.17
CA THR A 278 -25.13 11.61 7.56
C THR A 278 -24.14 11.05 8.57
N GLY A 279 -23.12 10.32 8.11
CA GLY A 279 -22.14 9.71 8.99
C GLY A 279 -21.58 8.41 8.42
N ASP A 280 -20.31 8.18 8.72
CA ASP A 280 -19.56 7.01 8.31
C ASP A 280 -19.47 5.98 9.42
N ILE A 281 -19.66 4.71 9.07
CA ILE A 281 -19.49 3.60 10.02
C ILE A 281 -18.46 2.61 9.51
N TYR A 282 -17.45 2.36 10.35
CA TYR A 282 -16.43 1.34 10.15
C TYR A 282 -16.62 0.21 11.14
N ARG A 283 -16.54 -1.04 10.68
CA ARG A 283 -16.59 -2.24 11.49
C ARG A 283 -15.18 -2.79 11.71
N LEU A 284 -14.80 -3.05 12.95
CA LEU A 284 -13.56 -3.74 13.30
C LEU A 284 -13.84 -4.97 14.16
N SER A 285 -12.98 -5.98 14.05
CA SER A 285 -13.04 -7.19 14.88
C SER A 285 -11.85 -7.24 15.83
N ILE A 286 -12.12 -7.22 17.13
CA ILE A 286 -11.12 -7.44 18.17
C ILE A 286 -11.00 -8.95 18.38
N GLY A 287 -9.89 -9.53 17.92
CA GLY A 287 -9.63 -10.97 18.01
C GLY A 287 -8.94 -11.43 19.29
N GLN A 288 -8.44 -10.48 20.12
CA GLN A 288 -7.74 -10.79 21.37
C GLN A 288 -8.31 -9.97 22.53
N GLU A 289 -8.62 -10.64 23.64
CA GLU A 289 -9.08 -9.99 24.86
C GLU A 289 -7.96 -9.15 25.47
N GLY A 290 -8.31 -7.99 26.03
CA GLY A 290 -7.32 -7.05 26.54
C GLY A 290 -6.66 -6.22 25.44
N THR A 291 -7.34 -6.00 24.31
CA THR A 291 -6.83 -5.12 23.25
C THR A 291 -7.15 -3.67 23.58
N ASN A 292 -6.13 -2.82 23.63
CA ASN A 292 -6.28 -1.38 23.66
C ASN A 292 -6.46 -0.90 22.22
N LEU A 293 -7.40 0.03 21.99
CA LEU A 293 -7.65 0.65 20.71
C LEU A 293 -7.49 2.15 20.86
N ARG A 294 -6.63 2.74 20.03
CA ARG A 294 -6.51 4.19 19.91
C ARG A 294 -6.90 4.62 18.50
N VAL A 295 -7.75 5.63 18.44
CA VAL A 295 -8.34 6.20 17.24
C VAL A 295 -8.18 7.70 17.29
N GLU A 296 -7.77 8.30 16.18
CA GLU A 296 -7.61 9.73 15.99
C GLU A 296 -8.27 10.15 14.68
N LEU A 297 -9.20 11.10 14.76
CA LEU A 297 -9.83 11.75 13.61
C LEU A 297 -9.24 13.15 13.45
N ASN A 298 -8.63 13.46 12.30
CA ASN A 298 -8.01 14.77 12.08
C ASN A 298 -8.13 15.23 10.62
N GLY A 299 -7.53 16.38 10.29
CA GLY A 299 -7.64 16.98 8.96
C GLY A 299 -9.02 17.61 8.70
N LEU A 300 -9.73 17.95 9.78
CA LEU A 300 -11.10 18.44 9.73
C LEU A 300 -11.15 19.90 9.26
N GLY A 301 -12.11 20.20 8.39
CA GLY A 301 -12.52 21.54 7.99
C GLY A 301 -13.82 22.00 8.65
N ALA A 302 -14.49 21.13 9.40
CA ALA A 302 -15.74 21.42 10.12
C ALA A 302 -15.89 20.50 11.36
N ASN A 303 -16.99 20.67 12.10
CA ASN A 303 -17.22 19.99 13.39
C ASN A 303 -17.67 18.56 13.16
N ILE A 304 -16.73 17.61 13.19
CA ILE A 304 -16.98 16.20 13.00
C ILE A 304 -16.64 15.44 14.27
N ASP A 305 -17.58 14.65 14.74
CA ASP A 305 -17.51 13.92 16.00
C ASP A 305 -17.18 12.43 15.76
N LEU A 306 -16.62 11.77 16.79
CA LEU A 306 -16.22 10.37 16.74
C LEU A 306 -16.86 9.59 17.89
N GLN A 307 -17.40 8.40 17.59
CA GLN A 307 -17.89 7.43 18.55
C GLN A 307 -17.29 6.05 18.31
N LEU A 308 -17.13 5.30 19.39
CA LEU A 308 -16.91 3.85 19.38
C LEU A 308 -18.18 3.17 19.88
N LEU A 309 -18.70 2.22 19.11
CA LEU A 309 -19.91 1.47 19.40
C LEU A 309 -19.58 -0.01 19.63
N GLY A 310 -20.38 -0.67 20.46
CA GLY A 310 -20.40 -2.12 20.62
C GLY A 310 -21.14 -2.82 19.48
N SER A 311 -21.12 -4.15 19.49
CA SER A 311 -21.75 -4.99 18.45
C SER A 311 -23.26 -4.77 18.27
N ASP A 312 -23.93 -4.29 19.32
CA ASP A 312 -25.37 -4.00 19.36
C ASP A 312 -25.68 -2.51 19.10
N GLY A 313 -24.68 -1.70 18.75
CA GLY A 313 -24.82 -0.26 18.53
C GLY A 313 -24.78 0.59 19.80
N THR A 314 -24.52 0.00 20.97
CA THR A 314 -24.36 0.77 22.21
C THR A 314 -23.11 1.64 22.15
N VAL A 315 -23.20 2.91 22.56
CA VAL A 315 -22.05 3.83 22.58
C VAL A 315 -21.13 3.47 23.75
N LEU A 316 -19.88 3.14 23.45
CA LEU A 316 -18.85 2.78 24.42
C LEU A 316 -17.90 3.94 24.73
N ALA A 317 -17.64 4.82 23.75
CA ALA A 317 -16.85 6.03 23.92
C ALA A 317 -17.24 7.09 22.89
N THR A 318 -17.02 8.36 23.24
CA THR A 318 -17.35 9.52 22.39
C THR A 318 -16.28 10.60 22.54
N SER A 319 -15.94 11.27 21.44
CA SER A 319 -15.14 12.49 21.40
C SER A 319 -15.90 13.54 20.56
N LEU A 320 -16.01 14.77 21.10
CA LEU A 320 -16.87 15.87 20.59
C LEU A 320 -16.13 17.23 20.58
N ASN A 321 -14.88 17.29 20.12
CA ASN A 321 -14.15 18.55 20.13
C ASN A 321 -14.78 19.55 19.14
N PRO A 322 -15.03 20.81 19.57
CA PRO A 322 -15.76 21.76 18.75
C PRO A 322 -14.94 22.25 17.55
N ALA A 323 -15.65 22.87 16.60
CA ALA A 323 -15.10 23.53 15.43
C ALA A 323 -14.37 22.58 14.48
N ASN A 324 -13.04 22.55 14.44
CA ASN A 324 -12.26 21.64 13.60
C ASN A 324 -11.15 20.93 14.40
N GLY A 325 -11.36 20.81 15.72
CA GLY A 325 -10.45 20.09 16.60
C GLY A 325 -10.41 18.60 16.26
N SER A 326 -9.24 17.98 16.39
CA SER A 326 -9.12 16.53 16.19
C SER A 326 -9.89 15.75 17.26
N GLU A 327 -10.49 14.63 16.88
CA GLU A 327 -11.12 13.70 17.83
C GLU A 327 -10.17 12.58 18.22
N VAL A 328 -10.25 12.14 19.48
CA VAL A 328 -9.42 11.04 19.98
C VAL A 328 -10.24 10.12 20.86
N ILE A 329 -10.24 8.83 20.54
CA ILE A 329 -10.71 7.76 21.44
C ILE A 329 -9.53 6.89 21.78
N ASP A 330 -9.26 6.72 23.08
CA ASP A 330 -8.23 5.83 23.60
C ASP A 330 -8.89 4.91 24.62
N ILE A 331 -9.26 3.70 24.18
CA ILE A 331 -9.95 2.71 24.99
C ILE A 331 -9.02 1.55 25.31
N GLN A 332 -9.07 1.10 26.55
CA GLN A 332 -8.18 0.08 27.06
C GLN A 332 -8.94 -1.21 27.30
N ALA A 333 -8.25 -2.34 27.14
CA ALA A 333 -8.73 -3.66 27.51
C ALA A 333 -10.09 -4.07 26.91
N LEU A 334 -10.31 -3.84 25.61
CA LEU A 334 -11.47 -4.33 24.90
C LEU A 334 -11.56 -5.86 24.95
N GLY A 335 -12.78 -6.36 25.08
CA GLY A 335 -13.09 -7.76 24.92
C GLY A 335 -13.00 -8.19 23.46
N THR A 336 -13.00 -9.50 23.22
CA THR A 336 -13.16 -10.01 21.84
C THR A 336 -14.56 -9.70 21.34
N GLY A 337 -14.67 -9.36 20.06
CA GLY A 337 -15.96 -9.04 19.46
C GLY A 337 -15.89 -8.05 18.32
N THR A 338 -17.07 -7.68 17.83
CA THR A 338 -17.24 -6.67 16.78
C THR A 338 -17.50 -5.32 17.42
N TYR A 339 -16.79 -4.31 16.93
CA TYR A 339 -16.95 -2.91 17.34
C TYR A 339 -17.11 -2.04 16.10
N TYR A 340 -17.65 -0.85 16.29
CA TYR A 340 -17.82 0.11 15.21
C TYR A 340 -17.25 1.47 15.56
N LEU A 341 -16.59 2.13 14.61
CA LEU A 341 -16.27 3.54 14.69
C LEU A 341 -17.32 4.28 13.89
N GLN A 342 -18.02 5.20 14.55
CA GLN A 342 -18.99 6.08 13.91
C GLN A 342 -18.44 7.50 13.86
N ILE A 343 -18.34 8.06 12.68
CA ILE A 343 -17.90 9.43 12.41
C ILE A 343 -19.13 10.19 11.91
N TYR A 344 -19.46 11.35 12.47
CA TYR A 344 -20.68 12.06 12.07
C TYR A 344 -20.56 13.58 12.22
N PRO A 345 -21.30 14.36 11.40
CA PRO A 345 -21.36 15.81 11.57
C PRO A 345 -21.94 16.20 12.93
N GLY A 346 -21.24 17.04 13.69
CA GLY A 346 -21.75 17.54 14.97
C GLY A 346 -22.86 18.60 14.83
N ASN A 347 -23.13 19.04 13.60
CA ASN A 347 -24.33 19.79 13.23
C ASN A 347 -24.68 19.57 11.75
N SER A 348 -25.88 19.97 11.33
CA SER A 348 -26.42 19.72 9.98
C SER A 348 -25.68 20.46 8.85
N GLU A 349 -24.81 21.43 9.17
CA GLU A 349 -24.04 22.20 8.19
C GLU A 349 -22.58 21.76 8.11
N ALA A 350 -22.11 20.89 9.02
CA ALA A 350 -20.72 20.46 9.07
C ALA A 350 -20.42 19.48 7.92
N VAL A 351 -19.49 19.88 7.05
CA VAL A 351 -19.03 19.06 5.93
C VAL A 351 -17.51 19.05 5.90
N SER A 352 -16.91 17.88 6.03
CA SER A 352 -15.46 17.76 6.16
C SER A 352 -14.93 16.47 5.58
N ASN A 353 -13.78 16.58 4.93
CA ASN A 353 -12.87 15.43 4.79
C ASN A 353 -12.29 15.11 6.17
N TYR A 354 -11.88 13.86 6.36
CA TYR A 354 -11.14 13.48 7.55
C TYR A 354 -10.06 12.44 7.23
N ASN A 355 -9.10 12.34 8.13
CA ASN A 355 -8.18 11.22 8.25
C ASN A 355 -8.56 10.45 9.53
N LEU A 356 -9.00 9.21 9.38
CA LEU A 356 -9.27 8.29 10.48
C LEU A 356 -8.05 7.40 10.70
N SER A 357 -7.25 7.75 11.69
CA SER A 357 -6.05 7.01 12.09
C SER A 357 -6.37 6.10 13.28
N PHE A 358 -5.95 4.83 13.26
CA PHE A 358 -6.14 3.93 14.39
C PHE A 358 -5.06 2.87 14.49
N PHE A 359 -4.82 2.37 15.70
CA PHE A 359 -3.99 1.21 15.97
C PHE A 359 -4.44 0.52 17.26
N THR A 360 -3.96 -0.70 17.46
CA THR A 360 -4.27 -1.51 18.64
C THR A 360 -3.01 -2.02 19.34
N THR A 361 -3.03 -2.07 20.67
CA THR A 361 -1.98 -2.72 21.47
C THR A 361 -2.60 -3.73 22.42
N LEU A 362 -1.80 -4.58 23.05
CA LEU A 362 -2.29 -5.51 24.07
C LEU A 362 -1.97 -4.97 25.46
N VAL A 363 -2.88 -5.18 26.41
CA VAL A 363 -2.61 -5.00 27.84
C VAL A 363 -1.44 -5.91 28.22
N ALA A 364 -0.43 -5.35 28.88
CA ALA A 364 0.73 -6.13 29.33
C ALA A 364 0.30 -7.22 30.33
N ALA A 365 0.42 -8.49 29.94
CA ALA A 365 0.03 -9.61 30.79
C ALA A 365 1.00 -9.77 31.98
N THR A 366 0.50 -9.59 33.20
CA THR A 366 1.13 -10.14 34.41
C THR A 366 0.72 -11.61 34.52
N SER A 367 1.67 -12.54 34.28
CA SER A 367 1.41 -13.99 34.34
C SER A 367 1.21 -14.50 35.77
N PRO A 368 0.39 -15.56 35.96
CA PRO A 368 1.00 -16.88 36.17
C PRO A 368 0.31 -18.07 35.46
N SER A 369 1.15 -19.06 35.14
CA SER A 369 0.90 -20.39 34.55
C SER A 369 -0.01 -21.31 35.37
N ASN A 370 -0.90 -22.08 34.71
CA ASN A 370 -0.99 -23.56 34.87
C ASN A 370 -2.02 -24.29 33.97
N GLN A 371 -1.53 -25.38 33.35
CA GLN A 371 -2.12 -26.72 33.11
C GLN A 371 -3.44 -26.98 32.30
N THR A 372 -3.28 -27.86 31.29
CA THR A 372 -4.09 -29.07 30.92
C THR A 372 -5.58 -28.87 30.56
N THR A 373 -6.15 -29.35 29.44
CA THR A 373 -6.62 -30.75 29.22
C THR A 373 -7.38 -30.86 27.86
N SER A 374 -7.23 -32.00 27.17
CA SER A 374 -8.11 -32.78 26.24
C SER A 374 -9.22 -32.15 25.36
N ILE A 375 -9.50 -32.73 24.18
CA ILE A 375 -10.86 -33.14 23.69
C ILE A 375 -10.78 -34.12 22.48
N THR A 376 -11.81 -34.96 22.45
CA THR A 376 -12.23 -36.12 21.66
C THR A 376 -12.67 -35.82 20.20
N THR A 377 -12.84 -36.90 19.44
CA THR A 377 -13.14 -37.12 18.01
C THR A 377 -14.55 -36.76 17.48
N GLU A 378 -14.63 -36.23 16.25
CA GLU A 378 -15.73 -36.41 15.26
C GLU A 378 -15.18 -36.52 13.80
N SER A 379 -15.98 -37.08 12.87
CA SER A 379 -15.67 -37.83 11.63
C SER A 379 -15.31 -37.07 10.32
N PRO A 380 -14.83 -37.76 9.24
CA PRO A 380 -14.07 -37.18 8.10
C PRO A 380 -14.78 -37.18 6.73
N SER A 381 -14.50 -36.19 5.85
CA SER A 381 -14.51 -36.38 4.37
C SER A 381 -13.85 -35.29 3.50
N SER A 382 -13.33 -34.17 4.04
CA SER A 382 -12.40 -33.26 3.31
C SER A 382 -10.98 -33.27 3.93
N SER A 383 -10.89 -33.53 5.24
CA SER A 383 -9.65 -33.59 6.00
C SER A 383 -8.78 -34.80 5.68
N SER A 384 -9.36 -35.94 5.30
CA SER A 384 -8.62 -37.18 5.02
C SER A 384 -7.81 -37.11 3.71
N GLN A 385 -8.38 -36.51 2.66
CA GLN A 385 -7.69 -36.33 1.39
C GLN A 385 -6.58 -35.28 1.49
N LEU A 386 -6.85 -34.15 2.16
CA LEU A 386 -5.82 -33.13 2.47
C LEU A 386 -4.67 -33.74 3.27
N HIS A 387 -4.95 -34.52 4.31
CA HIS A 387 -3.93 -35.22 5.09
C HIS A 387 -3.14 -36.23 4.24
N SER A 388 -3.77 -36.89 3.26
CA SER A 388 -3.08 -37.82 2.36
C SER A 388 -2.12 -37.12 1.40
N PHE A 389 -2.50 -35.94 0.87
CA PHE A 389 -1.68 -35.16 -0.05
C PHE A 389 -0.47 -34.54 0.66
N ILE A 390 -0.68 -33.93 1.83
CA ILE A 390 0.38 -33.37 2.67
C ILE A 390 1.42 -34.45 3.01
N ARG A 391 0.98 -35.64 3.44
CA ARG A 391 1.88 -36.75 3.77
C ARG A 391 2.65 -37.24 2.54
N ARG A 392 1.99 -37.33 1.38
CA ARG A 392 2.64 -37.78 0.15
C ARG A 392 3.70 -36.80 -0.37
N VAL A 393 3.43 -35.50 -0.33
CA VAL A 393 4.41 -34.45 -0.68
C VAL A 393 5.63 -34.51 0.25
N LEU A 394 5.42 -34.75 1.55
CA LEU A 394 6.52 -34.91 2.52
C LEU A 394 7.40 -36.11 2.16
N ASP A 395 6.81 -37.27 1.89
CA ASP A 395 7.54 -38.50 1.56
C ASP A 395 8.40 -38.33 0.30
N LEU A 396 7.83 -37.74 -0.75
CA LEU A 396 8.52 -37.46 -2.00
C LEU A 396 9.66 -36.44 -1.81
N THR A 397 9.42 -35.36 -1.06
CA THR A 397 10.44 -34.35 -0.72
C THR A 397 11.60 -35.00 0.05
N ASN A 398 11.31 -35.87 1.01
CA ASN A 398 12.32 -36.58 1.79
C ASN A 398 13.06 -37.67 0.99
N ALA A 399 12.43 -38.27 -0.02
CA ALA A 399 13.11 -39.16 -0.95
C ALA A 399 14.18 -38.40 -1.76
N GLU A 400 13.87 -37.21 -2.25
CA GLU A 400 14.84 -36.35 -2.96
C GLU A 400 15.99 -35.91 -2.07
N ARG A 401 15.70 -35.54 -0.82
CA ARG A 401 16.75 -35.23 0.16
C ARG A 401 17.64 -36.43 0.47
N THR A 402 17.06 -37.62 0.61
CA THR A 402 17.81 -38.85 0.86
C THR A 402 18.73 -39.20 -0.31
N LYS A 403 18.26 -39.06 -1.56
CA LYS A 403 19.10 -39.23 -2.77
C LYS A 403 20.31 -38.28 -2.77
N ALA A 404 20.14 -37.07 -2.23
CA ALA A 404 21.21 -36.08 -2.07
C ALA A 404 22.06 -36.27 -0.79
N GLY A 405 21.86 -37.33 -0.01
CA GLY A 405 22.60 -37.60 1.22
C GLY A 405 22.22 -36.71 2.42
N LEU A 406 21.06 -36.05 2.36
CA LEU A 406 20.56 -35.15 3.40
C LEU A 406 19.57 -35.85 4.33
N SER A 407 19.54 -35.42 5.59
CA SER A 407 18.53 -35.89 6.55
C SER A 407 17.12 -35.50 6.12
N PRO A 408 16.12 -36.39 6.33
CA PRO A 408 14.71 -36.07 6.12
C PRO A 408 14.25 -34.87 6.96
N LEU A 409 13.34 -34.06 6.41
CA LEU A 409 12.63 -32.99 7.11
C LEU A 409 11.48 -33.57 7.93
N LYS A 410 11.24 -32.98 9.10
CA LYS A 410 10.11 -33.30 9.96
C LYS A 410 8.94 -32.35 9.70
N LEU A 411 7.73 -32.88 9.56
CA LEU A 411 6.54 -32.03 9.43
C LEU A 411 6.30 -31.24 10.73
N ASN A 412 6.09 -29.94 10.62
CA ASN A 412 5.81 -29.04 11.73
C ASN A 412 4.43 -28.39 11.54
N SER A 413 3.59 -28.42 12.57
CA SER A 413 2.20 -27.96 12.49
C SER A 413 2.07 -26.45 12.29
N GLN A 414 3.00 -25.65 12.81
CA GLN A 414 2.99 -24.19 12.66
C GLN A 414 3.37 -23.81 11.22
N LEU A 415 4.47 -24.37 10.69
CA LEU A 415 4.84 -24.22 9.28
C LEU A 415 3.71 -24.70 8.34
N THR A 416 3.05 -25.80 8.69
CA THR A 416 1.93 -26.35 7.92
C THR A 416 0.76 -25.38 7.90
N LYS A 417 0.43 -24.76 9.04
CA LYS A 417 -0.59 -23.71 9.13
C LYS A 417 -0.25 -22.52 8.22
N ALA A 418 1.00 -22.04 8.25
CA ALA A 418 1.44 -20.94 7.39
C ALA A 418 1.31 -21.27 5.89
N ALA A 419 1.74 -22.48 5.50
CA ALA A 419 1.68 -22.92 4.11
C ALA A 419 0.24 -23.13 3.62
N GLN A 420 -0.62 -23.68 4.49
CA GLN A 420 -2.03 -23.91 4.17
C GLN A 420 -2.76 -22.58 3.95
N LEU A 421 -2.62 -21.63 4.87
CA LEU A 421 -3.23 -20.31 4.75
C LEU A 421 -2.76 -19.56 3.50
N HIS A 422 -1.49 -19.70 3.11
CA HIS A 422 -1.00 -19.05 1.89
C HIS A 422 -1.55 -19.68 0.61
N SER A 423 -1.76 -21.01 0.61
CA SER A 423 -2.39 -21.70 -0.54
C SER A 423 -3.86 -21.30 -0.70
N GLU A 424 -4.56 -21.12 0.43
CA GLU A 424 -5.92 -20.58 0.48
C GLU A 424 -5.97 -19.10 0.05
N ASP A 425 -5.02 -18.28 0.49
CA ASP A 425 -4.94 -16.86 0.14
C ASP A 425 -4.76 -16.69 -1.37
N MET A 426 -3.76 -17.38 -1.97
CA MET A 426 -3.54 -17.36 -3.41
C MET A 426 -4.78 -17.75 -4.22
N ALA A 427 -5.48 -18.80 -3.80
CA ALA A 427 -6.65 -19.29 -4.51
C ALA A 427 -7.86 -18.36 -4.37
N ASN A 428 -8.17 -17.91 -3.16
CA ASN A 428 -9.39 -17.17 -2.89
C ASN A 428 -9.28 -15.69 -3.24
N SER A 429 -8.06 -15.14 -3.23
CA SER A 429 -7.79 -13.73 -3.55
C SER A 429 -7.26 -13.54 -4.98
N ASP A 430 -7.40 -14.56 -5.83
CA ASP A 430 -7.14 -14.51 -7.28
C ASP A 430 -5.73 -14.03 -7.67
N TYR A 431 -4.70 -14.60 -7.04
CA TYR A 431 -3.30 -14.23 -7.31
C TYR A 431 -2.33 -15.41 -7.14
N PHE A 432 -1.13 -15.31 -7.71
CA PHE A 432 -0.05 -16.29 -7.52
C PHE A 432 1.28 -15.58 -7.21
N SER A 433 1.67 -15.56 -5.93
CA SER A 433 2.86 -14.84 -5.46
C SER A 433 3.40 -15.40 -4.14
N HIS A 434 4.70 -15.22 -3.88
CA HIS A 434 5.32 -15.49 -2.58
C HIS A 434 4.90 -14.49 -1.50
N ARG A 435 4.38 -13.32 -1.89
CA ARG A 435 3.74 -12.38 -0.98
C ARG A 435 2.28 -12.73 -0.81
N GLY A 436 1.77 -12.71 0.42
CA GLY A 436 0.34 -12.84 0.67
C GLY A 436 -0.44 -11.72 -0.02
N TYR A 437 -1.75 -11.87 -0.19
CA TYR A 437 -2.61 -10.81 -0.73
C TYR A 437 -2.50 -9.53 0.10
N ASN A 438 -2.35 -9.70 1.42
CA ASN A 438 -2.07 -8.65 2.39
C ASN A 438 -0.62 -8.12 2.40
N GLY A 439 0.21 -8.51 1.41
CA GLY A 439 1.61 -8.11 1.28
C GLY A 439 2.61 -8.86 2.16
N SER A 440 2.15 -9.74 3.07
CA SER A 440 3.01 -10.48 4.01
C SER A 440 4.10 -11.28 3.29
N SER A 441 5.33 -11.26 3.84
CA SER A 441 6.39 -12.14 3.37
C SER A 441 6.21 -13.56 3.91
N VAL A 442 6.92 -14.53 3.33
CA VAL A 442 6.99 -15.91 3.87
C VAL A 442 7.38 -15.90 5.36
N GLY A 443 8.35 -15.06 5.74
CA GLY A 443 8.85 -14.97 7.11
C GLY A 443 7.77 -14.49 8.07
N ASP A 444 6.96 -13.52 7.65
CA ASP A 444 5.85 -12.98 8.44
C ASP A 444 4.77 -14.05 8.64
N ARG A 445 4.39 -14.76 7.57
CA ARG A 445 3.40 -15.84 7.65
C ARG A 445 3.87 -17.00 8.54
N ILE A 446 5.13 -17.40 8.41
CA ILE A 446 5.75 -18.44 9.26
C ILE A 446 5.78 -17.98 10.72
N TYR A 447 6.22 -16.76 11.00
CA TYR A 447 6.26 -16.23 12.36
C TYR A 447 4.86 -16.11 12.97
N ALA A 448 3.88 -15.61 12.20
CA ALA A 448 2.48 -15.47 12.61
C ALA A 448 1.81 -16.82 12.93
N SER A 449 2.30 -17.92 12.36
CA SER A 449 1.85 -19.27 12.73
C SER A 449 2.37 -19.75 14.10
N GLY A 450 3.26 -18.96 14.73
CA GLY A 450 3.93 -19.26 15.99
C GLY A 450 5.29 -19.96 15.83
N TYR A 451 5.75 -20.19 14.60
CA TYR A 451 7.04 -20.82 14.34
C TYR A 451 8.17 -19.80 14.39
N LYS A 452 9.05 -19.93 15.37
CA LYS A 452 10.29 -19.15 15.46
C LYS A 452 11.34 -19.83 14.60
N TYR A 453 11.98 -19.07 13.71
CA TYR A 453 12.97 -19.61 12.78
C TYR A 453 14.28 -18.84 12.82
N THR A 454 15.38 -19.56 12.66
CA THR A 454 16.69 -19.00 12.27
C THR A 454 16.83 -19.01 10.75
N TYR A 455 16.26 -20.00 10.08
CA TYR A 455 16.22 -20.09 8.62
C TYR A 455 14.81 -20.44 8.16
N ALA A 456 14.33 -19.74 7.14
CA ALA A 456 13.07 -20.04 6.46
C ALA A 456 13.21 -19.93 4.94
N ALA A 457 12.34 -20.63 4.22
CA ALA A 457 12.12 -20.45 2.78
C ALA A 457 10.75 -20.98 2.38
N GLU A 458 10.31 -20.60 1.19
CA GLU A 458 9.06 -21.08 0.60
C GLU A 458 9.28 -21.57 -0.84
N ASN A 459 8.55 -22.63 -1.19
CA ASN A 459 8.23 -22.94 -2.57
C ASN A 459 6.71 -22.84 -2.75
N ILE A 460 6.25 -22.23 -3.83
CA ILE A 460 4.84 -22.24 -4.24
C ILE A 460 4.70 -22.88 -5.62
N ALA A 461 3.53 -23.45 -5.90
CA ALA A 461 3.17 -23.97 -7.21
C ALA A 461 1.66 -23.90 -7.41
N ALA A 462 1.23 -23.83 -8.68
CA ALA A 462 -0.18 -23.84 -9.03
C ALA A 462 -0.42 -24.63 -10.33
N GLY A 463 -1.56 -25.31 -10.40
CA GLY A 463 -2.04 -26.07 -11.55
C GLY A 463 -1.70 -27.56 -11.56
N GLN A 464 -0.77 -28.02 -10.72
CA GLN A 464 -0.45 -29.45 -10.61
C GLN A 464 -1.54 -30.16 -9.81
N THR A 465 -1.99 -31.32 -10.30
CA THR A 465 -3.17 -32.01 -9.75
C THR A 465 -2.80 -33.08 -8.73
N THR A 466 -1.53 -33.51 -8.69
CA THR A 466 -1.04 -34.57 -7.81
C THR A 466 0.24 -34.18 -7.04
N PRO A 467 0.49 -34.80 -5.86
CA PRO A 467 1.74 -34.67 -5.13
C PRO A 467 3.00 -35.00 -5.95
N GLU A 468 2.93 -36.00 -6.82
CA GLU A 468 4.02 -36.41 -7.71
C GLU A 468 4.38 -35.29 -8.70
N GLU A 469 3.37 -34.71 -9.36
CA GLU A 469 3.56 -33.63 -10.33
C GLU A 469 4.18 -32.38 -9.69
N VAL A 470 3.69 -31.97 -8.51
CA VAL A 470 4.18 -30.74 -7.86
C VAL A 470 5.61 -30.88 -7.34
N VAL A 471 5.96 -32.03 -6.76
CA VAL A 471 7.34 -32.27 -6.28
C VAL A 471 8.30 -32.39 -7.46
N GLN A 472 7.89 -33.03 -8.55
CA GLN A 472 8.70 -33.05 -9.77
C GLN A 472 8.93 -31.63 -10.31
N ALA A 473 7.89 -30.79 -10.40
CA ALA A 473 7.99 -29.42 -10.87
C ALA A 473 8.93 -28.55 -10.00
N TRP A 474 8.86 -28.66 -8.67
CA TRP A 474 9.81 -27.99 -7.77
C TRP A 474 11.23 -28.51 -7.95
N MET A 475 11.42 -29.81 -8.17
CA MET A 475 12.74 -30.35 -8.43
C MET A 475 13.27 -29.90 -9.79
N GLU A 476 12.47 -29.74 -10.83
CA GLU A 476 12.95 -29.28 -12.14
C GLU A 476 13.33 -27.78 -12.14
N SER A 477 12.80 -26.98 -11.21
CA SER A 477 13.16 -25.57 -11.03
C SER A 477 14.43 -25.41 -10.17
N PRO A 478 15.50 -24.76 -10.67
CA PRO A 478 16.73 -24.55 -9.90
C PRO A 478 16.52 -23.80 -8.58
N GLY A 479 15.62 -22.81 -8.55
CA GLY A 479 15.31 -22.03 -7.35
C GLY A 479 14.61 -22.88 -6.27
N HIS A 480 13.57 -23.61 -6.66
CA HIS A 480 12.78 -24.44 -5.74
C HIS A 480 13.57 -25.66 -5.25
N ARG A 481 14.34 -26.32 -6.15
CA ARG A 481 15.25 -27.42 -5.81
C ARG A 481 16.27 -26.98 -4.76
N LYS A 482 16.81 -25.76 -4.86
CA LYS A 482 17.77 -25.22 -3.88
C LYS A 482 17.17 -25.18 -2.47
N ASN A 483 15.89 -24.84 -2.32
CA ASN A 483 15.23 -24.85 -1.01
C ASN A 483 15.05 -26.27 -0.48
N ILE A 484 14.57 -27.20 -1.31
CA ILE A 484 14.37 -28.62 -0.93
C ILE A 484 15.67 -29.28 -0.47
N LEU A 485 16.79 -28.98 -1.14
CA LEU A 485 18.10 -29.57 -0.88
C LEU A 485 18.98 -28.74 0.08
N ASN A 486 18.44 -27.71 0.71
CA ASN A 486 19.20 -26.93 1.67
C ASN A 486 19.33 -27.71 3.00
N SER A 487 20.57 -27.97 3.42
CA SER A 487 20.89 -28.74 4.63
C SER A 487 20.59 -28.01 5.93
N LYS A 488 20.38 -26.68 5.87
CA LYS A 488 20.04 -25.84 7.02
C LYS A 488 18.63 -26.11 7.54
N TYR A 489 17.67 -26.47 6.68
CA TYR A 489 16.30 -26.77 7.09
C TYR A 489 16.21 -28.16 7.74
N LYS A 490 15.42 -28.23 8.81
CA LYS A 490 15.14 -29.46 9.58
C LYS A 490 13.65 -29.80 9.61
N GLU A 491 12.81 -28.81 9.38
CA GLU A 491 11.36 -28.91 9.45
C GLU A 491 10.71 -28.37 8.18
N ILE A 492 9.50 -28.83 7.91
CA ILE A 492 8.69 -28.42 6.76
C ILE A 492 7.22 -28.32 7.15
N GLY A 493 6.50 -27.39 6.52
CA GLY A 493 5.05 -27.34 6.46
C GLY A 493 4.59 -27.39 5.01
N ILE A 494 3.46 -28.03 4.76
CA ILE A 494 2.92 -28.21 3.42
C ILE A 494 1.45 -27.77 3.42
N GLY A 495 1.10 -26.89 2.49
CA GLY A 495 -0.26 -26.44 2.26
C GLY A 495 -0.76 -26.88 0.89
N TYR A 496 -2.05 -27.20 0.81
CA TYR A 496 -2.75 -27.49 -0.44
C TYR A 496 -4.17 -26.96 -0.39
N TYR A 497 -4.58 -26.26 -1.45
CA TYR A 497 -5.96 -25.81 -1.60
C TYR A 497 -6.47 -26.07 -3.01
N TYR A 498 -7.69 -26.61 -3.11
CA TYR A 498 -8.39 -26.84 -4.36
C TYR A 498 -9.63 -25.95 -4.43
N LEU A 499 -9.67 -25.07 -5.43
CA LEU A 499 -10.81 -24.21 -5.73
C LEU A 499 -11.57 -24.80 -6.94
N ALA A 500 -12.67 -25.51 -6.65
CA ALA A 500 -13.42 -26.32 -7.63
C ALA A 500 -14.06 -25.53 -8.78
N HIS A 501 -14.25 -24.22 -8.59
CA HIS A 501 -14.84 -23.30 -9.56
C HIS A 501 -14.07 -21.99 -9.57
N ASP A 502 -12.77 -22.09 -9.84
CA ASP A 502 -11.88 -20.94 -9.98
C ASP A 502 -12.21 -20.16 -11.27
N THR A 503 -12.97 -19.07 -11.12
CA THR A 503 -13.40 -18.18 -12.23
C THR A 503 -12.64 -16.86 -12.27
N GLY A 504 -11.56 -16.76 -11.48
CA GLY A 504 -10.71 -15.58 -11.40
C GLY A 504 -9.82 -15.39 -12.65
N GLU A 505 -9.07 -14.29 -12.68
CA GLU A 505 -8.06 -14.00 -13.70
C GLU A 505 -6.85 -14.95 -13.60
N VAL A 506 -6.54 -15.44 -12.39
CA VAL A 506 -5.55 -16.48 -12.07
C VAL A 506 -6.31 -17.77 -11.75
N ASN A 507 -6.43 -18.68 -12.72
CA ASN A 507 -7.37 -19.80 -12.67
C ASN A 507 -6.70 -21.19 -12.70
N TYR A 508 -5.89 -21.49 -11.70
CA TYR A 508 -5.14 -22.75 -11.67
C TYR A 508 -5.85 -23.91 -10.97
N ASN A 509 -6.96 -23.64 -10.25
CA ASN A 509 -7.73 -24.58 -9.42
C ASN A 509 -6.97 -25.27 -8.27
N HIS A 510 -5.69 -25.60 -8.43
CA HIS A 510 -4.85 -26.29 -7.46
C HIS A 510 -3.69 -25.39 -7.04
N TYR A 511 -3.56 -25.12 -5.74
CA TYR A 511 -2.54 -24.25 -5.17
C TYR A 511 -1.76 -24.98 -4.07
N TRP A 512 -0.43 -24.88 -4.12
CA TRP A 512 0.48 -25.63 -3.26
C TRP A 512 1.55 -24.73 -2.66
N THR A 513 1.90 -24.98 -1.40
CA THR A 513 2.98 -24.27 -0.70
C THR A 513 3.83 -25.25 0.13
N GLN A 514 5.16 -25.11 0.09
CA GLN A 514 6.10 -25.69 1.06
C GLN A 514 6.79 -24.57 1.83
N ASN A 515 6.65 -24.58 3.15
CA ASN A 515 7.42 -23.70 4.04
C ASN A 515 8.48 -24.51 4.77
N PHE A 516 9.74 -24.16 4.57
CA PHE A 516 10.89 -24.81 5.21
C PHE A 516 11.33 -24.01 6.43
N GLY A 517 11.78 -24.71 7.47
CA GLY A 517 12.21 -24.09 8.72
C GLY A 517 13.35 -24.81 9.42
N ALA A 518 14.09 -24.04 10.21
CA ALA A 518 14.86 -24.53 11.35
C ALA A 518 14.82 -23.47 12.45
N ALA A 519 14.43 -23.88 13.65
CA ALA A 519 14.43 -23.04 14.84
C ALA A 519 15.85 -22.85 15.40
#